data_AF-A0A317IUJ1-F1
#
_entry.id   AF-A0A317IUJ1-F1
#
_cell.length_a   1.000
_cell.length_b   1.000
_cell.length_c   1.000
_cell.angle_alpha   90.00
_cell.angle_beta   90.00
_cell.angle_gamma   90.00
#
_symmetry.space_group_name_H-M   'P 1'
#
loop_
_entity.id
_entity.type
_entity.pdbx_description
1 polymer ?
#
loop_
_entity_poly.entity_id
_entity_poly.type
_entity_poly.pdbx_seq_one_letter_code
_entity_poly.pdbx_strand_id
1 'polypeptide(L)'
;MRLDPSQEFFRCDYCKGTYTPEKNDDGVLIIGEASRLKCPVCNSFLANGVVAGHRILSCESCRGILVNMDAFVPLIQELRSRREGAAVIQDAADRKALDRRLQCPQCGRPMDTHFYEGPGNIILDDCSHCCLNWLDYGELGRIVRAPDRTCSAW
;
A
#
# COMPACT_ATOMS: atom_id res chain seq x y z
N MET A 1 -16.63 20.53 -4.42
CA MET A 1 -15.94 19.52 -5.26
C MET A 1 -16.46 18.16 -4.83
N ARG A 2 -16.74 17.25 -5.76
CA ARG A 2 -17.10 15.87 -5.45
C ARG A 2 -16.00 14.95 -5.97
N LEU A 3 -15.56 14.02 -5.13
CA LEU A 3 -14.79 12.85 -5.56
C LEU A 3 -15.78 11.87 -6.16
N ASP A 4 -15.59 11.55 -7.43
CA ASP A 4 -16.18 10.34 -7.98
C ASP A 4 -15.30 9.17 -7.49
N PRO A 5 -15.84 8.18 -6.75
CA PRO A 5 -15.06 7.05 -6.25
C PRO A 5 -14.38 6.23 -7.35
N SER A 6 -14.85 6.34 -8.60
CA SER A 6 -14.31 5.64 -9.76
C SER A 6 -13.27 6.43 -10.55
N GLN A 7 -13.11 7.73 -10.29
CA GLN A 7 -12.26 8.61 -11.10
C GLN A 7 -11.21 9.28 -10.22
N GLU A 8 -9.94 9.13 -10.60
CA GLU A 8 -8.75 9.65 -9.89
C GLU A 8 -8.61 11.19 -9.94
N PHE A 9 -9.71 11.92 -10.12
CA PHE A 9 -9.74 13.38 -10.18
C PHE A 9 -10.98 13.95 -9.49
N PHE A 10 -10.82 15.13 -8.89
CA PHE A 10 -11.94 15.91 -8.38
C PHE A 10 -12.56 16.69 -9.53
N ARG A 11 -13.89 16.62 -9.67
CA ARG A 11 -14.63 17.51 -10.56
C ARG A 11 -15.29 18.63 -9.78
N CYS A 12 -15.08 19.87 -10.21
CA CYS A 12 -15.81 21.01 -9.68
C CYS A 12 -17.16 21.13 -10.38
N ASP A 13 -18.26 21.01 -9.64
CA ASP A 13 -19.61 21.10 -10.21
C ASP A 13 -19.93 22.49 -10.78
N TYR A 14 -19.23 23.53 -10.30
CA TYR A 14 -19.45 24.93 -10.65
C TYR A 14 -18.69 25.34 -11.92
N CYS A 15 -17.37 25.16 -11.97
CA CYS A 15 -16.56 25.58 -13.14
C CYS A 15 -16.28 24.45 -14.14
N LYS A 16 -16.72 23.21 -13.86
CA LYS A 16 -16.40 21.98 -14.61
C LYS A 16 -14.91 21.65 -14.72
N GLY A 17 -14.05 22.40 -14.03
CA GLY A 17 -12.62 22.10 -13.93
C GLY A 17 -12.39 20.74 -13.27
N THR A 18 -11.42 20.00 -13.82
CA THR A 18 -10.93 18.74 -13.27
C THR A 18 -9.59 19.00 -12.58
N TYR A 19 -9.47 18.52 -11.34
CA TYR A 19 -8.23 18.58 -10.58
C TYR A 19 -7.77 17.16 -10.31
N THR A 20 -6.62 16.78 -10.87
CA THR A 20 -5.98 15.50 -10.59
C THR A 20 -4.99 15.73 -9.44
N PRO A 21 -5.28 15.24 -8.23
CA PRO A 21 -4.34 15.33 -7.12
C PRO A 21 -3.03 14.61 -7.47
N GLU A 22 -1.91 15.16 -7.00
CA GLU A 22 -0.60 14.52 -7.20
C GLU A 22 -0.57 13.19 -6.43
N LYS A 23 -0.09 12.14 -7.10
CA LYS A 23 0.15 10.82 -6.51
C LYS A 23 1.55 10.79 -5.90
N ASN A 24 1.69 10.13 -4.76
CA ASN A 24 2.99 9.81 -4.19
C ASN A 24 3.71 8.77 -5.09
N ASP A 25 5.00 8.52 -4.89
CA ASP A 25 5.78 7.55 -5.70
C ASP A 25 5.18 6.13 -5.74
N ASP A 26 4.39 5.76 -4.72
CA ASP A 26 3.64 4.50 -4.64
C ASP A 26 2.24 4.56 -5.29
N GLY A 27 1.92 5.63 -6.01
CA GLY A 27 0.61 5.83 -6.66
C GLY A 27 -0.52 6.22 -5.72
N VAL A 28 -0.21 6.56 -4.47
CA VAL A 28 -1.19 6.92 -3.43
C VAL A 28 -1.72 8.33 -3.65
N LEU A 29 -3.05 8.45 -3.76
CA LEU A 29 -3.79 9.70 -3.66
C LEU A 29 -4.27 9.92 -2.23
N ILE A 30 -3.75 10.94 -1.54
CA ILE A 30 -4.20 11.26 -0.18
C ILE A 30 -5.53 12.00 -0.25
N ILE A 31 -6.57 11.40 0.33
CA ILE A 31 -7.91 11.96 0.43
C ILE A 31 -8.06 12.60 1.81
N GLY A 32 -7.34 13.72 2.01
CA GLY A 32 -7.49 14.82 2.98
C GLY A 32 -7.87 14.62 4.45
N GLU A 33 -8.51 13.52 4.85
CA GLU A 33 -8.95 13.26 6.21
C GLU A 33 -7.97 12.32 6.89
N ALA A 34 -7.36 12.80 7.99
CA ALA A 34 -6.58 11.96 8.89
C ALA A 34 -7.51 10.93 9.56
N SER A 35 -7.12 9.66 9.49
CA SER A 35 -7.76 8.59 10.24
C SER A 35 -7.44 8.70 11.73
N ARG A 36 -8.19 7.95 12.56
CA ARG A 36 -7.89 7.83 13.99
C ARG A 36 -6.75 6.85 14.29
N LEU A 37 -6.29 6.11 13.29
CA LEU A 37 -5.25 5.11 13.45
C LEU A 37 -3.87 5.78 13.38
N LYS A 38 -2.95 5.30 14.22
CA LYS A 38 -1.57 5.78 14.25
C LYS A 38 -0.67 4.90 13.42
N CYS A 39 0.38 5.46 12.86
CA CYS A 39 1.42 4.72 12.19
C CYS A 39 2.19 3.86 13.20
N PRO A 40 2.34 2.54 12.97
CA PRO A 40 3.05 1.66 13.89
C PRO A 40 4.56 1.97 13.97
N VAL A 41 5.11 2.67 12.97
CA VAL A 41 6.55 3.02 12.88
C VAL A 41 6.86 4.35 13.55
N CYS A 42 6.13 5.42 13.21
CA CYS A 42 6.44 6.79 13.66
C CYS A 42 5.37 7.41 14.58
N ASN A 43 4.28 6.68 14.87
CA ASN A 43 3.20 7.10 15.77
C ASN A 43 2.42 8.36 15.34
N SER A 44 2.60 8.84 14.10
CA SER A 44 1.78 9.90 13.50
C SER A 44 0.39 9.37 13.11
N PHE A 45 -0.62 10.22 12.95
CA PHE A 45 -1.90 9.79 12.39
C PHE A 45 -1.72 9.37 10.92
N LEU A 46 -2.38 8.28 10.53
CA LEU A 46 -2.43 7.84 9.13
C LEU A 46 -3.50 8.64 8.39
N ALA A 47 -3.22 9.06 7.17
CA ALA A 47 -4.17 9.72 6.29
C ALA A 47 -4.94 8.69 5.45
N ASN A 48 -6.20 8.98 5.13
CA ASN A 48 -6.94 8.19 4.15
C ASN A 48 -6.32 8.38 2.77
N GLY A 49 -6.10 7.27 2.06
CA GLY A 49 -5.54 7.25 0.72
C GLY A 49 -6.32 6.34 -0.21
N VAL A 50 -6.15 6.54 -1.51
CA VAL A 50 -6.62 5.63 -2.55
C VAL A 50 -5.48 5.31 -3.50
N VAL A 51 -5.31 4.02 -3.80
CA VAL A 51 -4.36 3.52 -4.81
C VAL A 51 -5.13 2.62 -5.76
N ALA A 52 -5.09 2.90 -7.06
CA ALA A 52 -5.81 2.13 -8.09
C ALA A 52 -7.30 1.89 -7.76
N GLY A 53 -7.97 2.85 -7.11
CA GLY A 53 -9.38 2.75 -6.70
C GLY A 53 -9.62 1.97 -5.39
N HIS A 54 -8.58 1.46 -4.73
CA HIS A 54 -8.71 0.77 -3.44
C HIS A 54 -8.38 1.70 -2.28
N ARG A 55 -9.19 1.63 -1.22
CA ARG A 55 -9.00 2.42 -0.01
C ARG A 55 -7.87 1.85 0.84
N ILE A 56 -6.95 2.71 1.21
CA ILE A 56 -5.80 2.39 2.07
C ILE A 56 -5.59 3.52 3.08
N LEU A 57 -4.79 3.29 4.10
CA LEU A 57 -4.28 4.36 4.95
C LEU A 57 -2.79 4.53 4.69
N SER A 58 -2.32 5.76 4.58
CA SER A 58 -0.92 6.07 4.31
C SER A 58 -0.37 7.03 5.35
N CYS A 59 0.88 6.84 5.74
CA CYS A 59 1.57 7.76 6.64
C CYS A 59 2.27 8.87 5.83
N GLU A 60 1.99 10.14 6.13
CA GLU A 60 2.67 11.25 5.44
C GLU A 60 4.16 11.38 5.77
N SER A 61 4.59 10.90 6.95
CA SER A 61 5.99 11.02 7.39
C SER A 61 6.89 9.89 6.87
N CYS A 62 6.49 8.63 7.10
CA CYS A 62 7.28 7.47 6.67
C CYS A 62 6.82 6.86 5.35
N ARG A 63 5.70 7.34 4.78
CA ARG A 63 5.09 6.86 3.52
C ARG A 63 4.66 5.40 3.52
N GLY A 64 4.66 4.73 4.67
CA GLY A 64 4.12 3.38 4.83
C GLY A 64 2.61 3.31 4.57
N ILE A 65 2.14 2.14 4.17
CA ILE A 65 0.78 1.86 3.74
C ILE A 65 0.18 0.77 4.64
N LEU A 66 -1.01 1.04 5.17
CA LEU A 66 -1.86 0.06 5.83
C LEU A 66 -3.03 -0.28 4.91
N VAL A 67 -3.19 -1.56 4.60
CA VAL A 67 -4.23 -2.06 3.69
C VAL A 67 -4.92 -3.28 4.30
N ASN A 68 -6.20 -3.47 4.01
CA ASN A 68 -6.89 -4.70 4.42
C ASN A 68 -6.37 -5.88 3.59
N MET A 69 -6.19 -7.04 4.23
CA MET A 69 -5.80 -8.29 3.58
C MET A 69 -6.71 -8.65 2.40
N ASP A 70 -8.02 -8.40 2.51
CA ASP A 70 -8.99 -8.69 1.45
C ASP A 70 -8.78 -7.82 0.19
N ALA A 71 -8.34 -6.58 0.36
CA ALA A 71 -8.06 -5.63 -0.71
C ALA A 71 -6.63 -5.74 -1.23
N PHE A 72 -5.73 -6.41 -0.53
CA PHE A 72 -4.31 -6.43 -0.84
C PHE A 72 -3.97 -7.16 -2.16
N VAL A 73 -4.49 -8.37 -2.35
CA VAL A 73 -4.26 -9.13 -3.58
C VAL A 73 -4.92 -8.46 -4.81
N PRO A 74 -6.20 -8.03 -4.74
CA PRO A 74 -6.81 -7.25 -5.82
C PRO A 74 -6.03 -5.98 -6.17
N LEU A 75 -5.53 -5.24 -5.17
CA LEU A 75 -4.70 -4.05 -5.37
C LEU A 75 -3.45 -4.36 -6.19
N ILE A 76 -2.72 -5.41 -5.81
CA ILE A 76 -1.49 -5.82 -6.51
C ILE A 76 -1.81 -6.22 -7.96
N GLN A 77 -2.88 -6.99 -8.17
CA GLN A 77 -3.29 -7.43 -9.51
C GLN A 77 -3.63 -6.24 -10.40
N GLU A 78 -4.39 -5.28 -9.88
CA GLU A 78 -4.76 -4.08 -10.62
C GLU A 78 -3.54 -3.19 -10.93
N LEU A 79 -2.62 -3.03 -9.98
CA LEU A 79 -1.40 -2.27 -10.24
C LEU A 79 -0.49 -2.96 -11.27
N ARG A 80 -0.43 -4.29 -11.28
CA ARG A 80 0.32 -5.06 -12.27
C ARG A 80 -0.31 -5.01 -13.66
N SER A 81 -1.64 -5.03 -13.77
CA SER A 81 -2.35 -4.97 -15.06
C SER A 81 -2.11 -3.63 -15.78
N ARG A 82 -1.90 -2.57 -15.00
CA ARG A 82 -1.60 -1.21 -15.49
C ARG A 82 -0.09 -0.92 -15.63
N ARG A 83 0.80 -1.87 -15.32
CA ARG A 83 2.23 -1.58 -15.32
C ARG A 83 2.72 -1.36 -16.76
N GLU A 84 3.37 -0.22 -16.98
CA GLU A 84 4.13 0.05 -18.20
C GLU A 84 5.60 -0.28 -17.92
N GLY A 85 6.09 -1.41 -18.43
CA GLY A 85 7.50 -1.77 -18.33
C GLY A 85 7.79 -3.24 -18.01
N ALA A 86 9.05 -3.61 -18.22
CA ALA A 86 9.56 -4.94 -17.91
C ALA A 86 9.59 -5.16 -16.39
N ALA A 87 9.38 -6.41 -15.99
CA ALA A 87 9.58 -6.81 -14.60
C ALA A 87 11.05 -6.64 -14.22
N VAL A 88 11.29 -6.21 -12.99
CA VAL A 88 12.63 -5.98 -12.43
C VAL A 88 12.86 -7.00 -11.32
N ILE A 89 13.98 -7.71 -11.40
CA ILE A 89 14.45 -8.56 -10.31
C ILE A 89 14.88 -7.63 -9.17
N GLN A 90 14.25 -7.79 -8.02
CA GLN A 90 14.52 -7.00 -6.82
C GLN A 90 15.64 -7.66 -5.99
N ASP A 91 16.48 -6.83 -5.37
CA ASP A 91 17.44 -7.30 -4.36
C ASP A 91 16.71 -7.96 -3.17
N ALA A 92 17.43 -8.79 -2.43
CA ALA A 92 16.91 -9.41 -1.23
C ALA A 92 16.49 -8.37 -0.18
N ALA A 93 15.33 -8.59 0.47
CA ALA A 93 14.98 -7.81 1.65
C ALA A 93 16.05 -7.97 2.73
N ASP A 94 16.29 -6.88 3.47
CA ASP A 94 17.17 -6.91 4.63
C ASP A 94 16.54 -7.81 5.70
N ARG A 95 17.16 -8.96 5.96
CA ARG A 95 16.68 -9.93 6.95
C ARG A 95 16.56 -9.33 8.35
N LYS A 96 17.27 -8.25 8.66
CA LYS A 96 17.11 -7.53 9.94
C LYS A 96 15.69 -7.00 10.15
N ALA A 97 14.93 -6.76 9.08
CA ALA A 97 13.53 -6.36 9.21
C ALA A 97 12.66 -7.47 9.82
N LEU A 98 13.05 -8.76 9.80
CA LEU A 98 12.33 -9.85 10.47
C LEU A 98 12.36 -9.76 12.01
N ASP A 99 13.35 -9.05 12.57
CA ASP A 99 13.46 -8.85 14.01
C ASP A 99 12.55 -7.71 14.50
N ARG A 100 11.89 -7.00 13.57
CA ARG A 100 10.91 -5.96 13.87
C ARG A 100 9.73 -6.53 14.66
N ARG A 101 9.19 -5.73 15.57
CA ARG A 101 7.98 -6.04 16.33
C ARG A 101 7.05 -4.84 16.33
N LEU A 102 6.19 -4.74 15.32
CA LEU A 102 5.18 -3.70 15.25
C LEU A 102 3.94 -4.07 16.07
N GLN A 103 3.23 -3.04 16.54
CA GLN A 103 1.91 -3.20 17.16
C GLN A 103 0.84 -2.80 16.15
N CYS A 104 -0.20 -3.62 16.02
CA CYS A 104 -1.32 -3.34 15.15
C CYS A 104 -1.99 -2.02 15.57
N PRO A 105 -2.12 -1.04 14.67
CA PRO A 105 -2.66 0.27 15.03
C PRO A 105 -4.16 0.25 15.36
N GLN A 106 -4.87 -0.83 14.99
CA GLN A 106 -6.30 -1.01 15.25
C GLN A 106 -6.57 -1.71 16.59
N CYS A 107 -5.85 -2.79 16.94
CA CYS A 107 -6.11 -3.57 18.15
C CYS A 107 -4.98 -3.57 19.18
N GLY A 108 -3.81 -3.00 18.87
CA GLY A 108 -2.66 -2.94 19.76
C GLY A 108 -1.96 -4.28 20.02
N ARG A 109 -2.29 -5.34 19.28
CA ARG A 109 -1.61 -6.65 19.37
C ARG A 109 -0.32 -6.64 18.53
N PRO A 110 0.69 -7.45 18.89
CA PRO A 110 1.88 -7.59 18.05
C PRO A 110 1.48 -8.15 16.67
N MET A 111 2.07 -7.56 15.63
CA MET A 111 1.95 -8.02 14.25
C MET A 111 2.94 -9.16 14.00
N ASP A 112 2.59 -10.07 13.11
CA ASP A 112 3.52 -11.10 12.63
C ASP A 112 4.38 -10.52 11.52
N THR A 113 5.69 -10.72 11.59
CA THR A 113 6.66 -10.16 10.64
C THR A 113 7.27 -11.31 9.85
N HIS A 114 6.99 -11.37 8.56
CA HIS A 114 7.36 -12.52 7.73
C HIS A 114 7.68 -12.12 6.29
N PHE A 115 8.33 -13.01 5.54
CA PHE A 115 8.50 -12.79 4.11
C PHE A 115 7.15 -12.82 3.41
N TYR A 116 6.92 -11.87 2.51
CA TYR A 116 5.82 -11.99 1.58
C TYR A 116 6.08 -13.15 0.63
N GLU A 117 5.18 -14.14 0.63
CA GLU A 117 5.33 -15.33 -0.22
C GLU A 117 5.13 -15.03 -1.72
N GLY A 118 4.69 -13.83 -2.09
CA GLY A 118 4.59 -13.41 -3.48
C GLY A 118 5.88 -12.78 -4.04
N PRO A 119 5.87 -12.40 -5.33
CA PRO A 119 7.02 -11.74 -5.94
C PRO A 119 7.24 -10.34 -5.32
N GLY A 120 8.50 -9.92 -5.20
CA GLY A 120 8.89 -8.64 -4.60
C GLY A 120 9.98 -8.80 -3.55
N ASN A 121 10.06 -9.98 -2.93
CA ASN A 121 11.03 -10.32 -1.90
C ASN A 121 11.06 -9.26 -0.78
N ILE A 122 9.89 -8.95 -0.23
CA ILE A 122 9.68 -7.97 0.84
C ILE A 122 9.39 -8.67 2.16
N ILE A 123 9.49 -7.93 3.27
CA ILE A 123 9.08 -8.39 4.60
C ILE A 123 7.84 -7.60 4.98
N LEU A 124 6.73 -8.31 5.15
CA LEU A 124 5.45 -7.72 5.48
C LEU A 124 5.17 -7.92 6.96
N ASP A 125 4.47 -6.95 7.56
CA ASP A 125 3.89 -7.10 8.88
C ASP A 125 2.38 -7.23 8.75
N ASP A 126 1.80 -8.28 9.35
CA ASP A 126 0.37 -8.54 9.28
C ASP A 126 -0.28 -8.67 10.67
N CYS A 127 -1.57 -8.35 10.72
CA CYS A 127 -2.42 -8.62 11.86
C CYS A 127 -3.60 -9.48 11.42
N SER A 128 -3.46 -10.79 11.58
CA SER A 128 -4.54 -11.77 11.38
C SER A 128 -5.82 -11.48 12.18
N HIS A 129 -5.75 -10.78 13.31
CA HIS A 129 -6.94 -10.43 14.11
C HIS A 129 -7.78 -9.31 13.47
N CYS A 130 -7.14 -8.32 12.85
CA CYS A 130 -7.82 -7.20 12.20
C CYS A 130 -7.86 -7.32 10.68
N CYS A 131 -7.26 -8.37 10.12
CA CYS A 131 -7.06 -8.58 8.69
C CYS A 131 -6.34 -7.39 8.03
N LEU A 132 -5.26 -6.90 8.65
CA LEU A 132 -4.51 -5.74 8.14
C LEU A 132 -3.08 -6.13 7.77
N ASN A 133 -2.61 -5.60 6.65
CA ASN A 133 -1.24 -5.66 6.19
C ASN A 133 -0.60 -4.27 6.28
N TRP A 134 0.61 -4.20 6.81
CA TRP A 134 1.47 -3.03 6.78
C TRP A 134 2.59 -3.23 5.78
N LEU A 135 2.78 -2.24 4.91
CA LEU A 135 3.88 -2.17 3.95
C LEU A 135 4.69 -0.91 4.23
N ASP A 136 6.01 -1.04 4.26
CA ASP A 136 6.89 0.11 4.30
C ASP A 136 6.96 0.80 2.93
N TYR A 137 7.48 2.02 2.94
CA TYR A 137 7.62 2.82 1.74
C TYR A 137 8.37 2.08 0.63
N GLY A 138 7.81 2.10 -0.58
CA GLY A 138 8.38 1.43 -1.75
C GLY A 138 8.13 -0.07 -1.84
N GLU A 139 7.73 -0.77 -0.77
CA GLU A 139 7.50 -2.22 -0.81
C GLU A 139 6.38 -2.61 -1.77
N LEU A 140 5.30 -1.81 -1.82
CA LEU A 140 4.22 -1.99 -2.79
C LEU A 140 4.76 -1.91 -4.23
N GLY A 141 5.59 -0.91 -4.53
CA GLY A 141 6.25 -0.77 -5.82
C GLY A 141 7.15 -1.97 -6.16
N ARG A 142 7.85 -2.54 -5.18
CA ARG A 142 8.68 -3.75 -5.37
C ARG A 142 7.84 -4.96 -5.75
N ILE A 143 6.70 -5.18 -5.09
CA ILE A 143 5.76 -6.26 -5.44
C ILE A 143 5.24 -6.07 -6.87
N VAL A 144 4.83 -4.85 -7.24
CA VAL A 144 4.24 -4.56 -8.56
C VAL A 144 5.25 -4.74 -9.69
N ARG A 145 6.51 -4.35 -9.47
CA ARG A 145 7.58 -4.47 -10.47
C ARG A 145 8.21 -5.85 -10.54
N ALA A 146 7.98 -6.71 -9.55
CA ALA A 146 8.58 -8.04 -9.55
C ALA A 146 8.01 -8.91 -10.69
N PRO A 147 8.84 -9.83 -11.23
CA PRO A 147 8.38 -10.77 -12.24
C PRO A 147 7.25 -11.64 -11.71
N ASP A 148 6.28 -11.94 -12.56
CA ASP A 148 5.32 -12.99 -12.25
C ASP A 148 6.08 -14.30 -12.05
N ARG A 149 5.57 -15.18 -11.19
CA ARG A 149 6.15 -16.51 -11.05
C ARG A 149 6.06 -17.18 -12.41
N THR A 150 7.17 -17.20 -13.17
CA THR A 150 7.29 -18.10 -14.30
C THR A 150 7.25 -19.49 -13.70
N CYS A 151 6.15 -20.20 -13.98
CA CYS A 151 6.11 -21.63 -13.77
C CYS A 151 7.19 -22.20 -14.69
N SER A 152 8.41 -22.40 -14.18
CA SER A 152 9.36 -23.30 -14.81
C SER A 152 8.77 -24.69 -14.61
N ALA A 153 7.94 -25.09 -15.57
CA ALA A 153 7.50 -26.46 -15.74
C ALA A 153 8.78 -27.32 -15.81
N TRP A 154 8.88 -28.25 -14.87
CA TRP A 154 9.88 -29.33 -14.89
C TRP A 154 9.51 -30.35 -15.97
#